data_AF-A0A0T1UDG1-F1
#
_entry.id   AF-A0A0T1UDG1-F1
#
_cell.length_a   1.000
_cell.length_b   1.000
_cell.length_c   1.000
_cell.angle_alpha   90.00
_cell.angle_beta   90.00
_cell.angle_gamma   90.00
#
_symmetry.space_group_name_H-M   'P 1'
#
loop_
_entity.id
_entity.type
_entity.pdbx_description
1 polymer ?
#
loop_
_entity_poly.entity_id
_entity_poly.type
_entity_poly.pdbx_seq_one_letter_code
_entity_poly.pdbx_strand_id
1 'polypeptide(L)'
;MAWEEWEQLKAEAAPGDAPHMRLNQLDPGSGPVRPAPDPGQYGELRANQGDLAKIGTHAFKLYNDLWDKGRRAVPTSESAAGALSKGGFALGGALQHVALRWDEQLGSLRDACAHISNHMTVTKKLHAGDDHYIRRQMSSIDVLDAGFDERVGEPGKHNPVYGEKSDKEGKS
;
A
#
# COMPACT_ATOMS: atom_id res chain seq x y z
N MET A 1 -5.02 -13.60 48.32
CA MET A 1 -3.75 -13.93 47.67
C MET A 1 -3.70 -13.46 46.22
N ALA A 2 -4.26 -14.12 45.20
CA ALA A 2 -4.14 -13.63 43.80
C ALA A 2 -4.82 -12.27 43.51
N TRP A 3 -5.83 -11.89 44.32
CA TRP A 3 -6.56 -10.63 44.16
C TRP A 3 -5.79 -9.42 44.71
N GLU A 4 -5.02 -9.61 45.78
CA GLU A 4 -4.20 -8.54 46.37
C GLU A 4 -3.01 -8.21 45.46
N GLU A 5 -2.40 -9.23 44.86
CA GLU A 5 -1.35 -9.05 43.85
C GLU A 5 -1.86 -8.31 42.60
N TRP A 6 -3.13 -8.52 42.23
CA TRP A 6 -3.75 -7.86 41.08
C TRP A 6 -4.11 -6.38 41.34
N GLU A 7 -4.57 -6.05 42.55
CA GLU A 7 -4.79 -4.66 42.97
C GLU A 7 -3.46 -3.89 43.07
N GLN A 8 -2.40 -4.54 43.55
CA GLN A 8 -1.08 -3.94 43.67
C GLN A 8 -0.48 -3.59 42.29
N LEU A 9 -0.61 -4.49 41.31
CA LEU A 9 -0.17 -4.27 39.92
C LEU A 9 -0.94 -3.13 39.23
N LYS A 10 -2.23 -2.92 39.55
CA LYS A 10 -2.99 -1.79 39.01
C LYS A 10 -2.62 -0.46 39.65
N ALA A 11 -2.34 -0.45 40.95
CA ALA A 11 -1.89 0.75 41.65
C ALA A 11 -0.52 1.21 41.15
N GLU A 12 0.36 0.26 40.80
CA GLU A 12 1.68 0.52 40.22
C GLU A 12 1.59 1.02 38.75
N ALA A 13 0.50 0.70 38.05
CA ALA A 13 0.20 1.18 36.69
C ALA A 13 -0.64 2.47 36.61
N ALA A 14 -1.06 3.03 37.76
CA ALA A 14 -1.73 4.33 37.82
C ALA A 14 -0.75 5.47 37.45
N PRO A 15 -1.23 6.62 36.93
CA PRO A 15 -0.46 7.49 36.04
C PRO A 15 0.50 8.40 36.83
N GLY A 16 1.53 7.80 37.41
CA GLY A 16 2.65 8.51 38.04
C GLY A 16 3.92 8.48 37.19
N ASP A 17 4.10 7.42 36.39
CA ASP A 17 5.25 7.28 35.49
C ASP A 17 4.93 6.20 34.43
N ALA A 18 4.09 6.55 33.45
CA ALA A 18 3.83 5.64 32.34
C ALA A 18 5.13 5.41 31.55
N PRO A 19 5.48 4.19 31.13
CA PRO A 19 6.55 3.99 30.17
C PRO A 19 6.17 4.74 28.89
N HIS A 20 6.79 5.89 28.69
CA HIS A 20 6.50 6.73 27.54
C HIS A 20 6.75 5.91 26.29
N MET A 21 5.74 5.87 25.41
CA MET A 21 5.88 5.33 24.08
C MET A 21 7.06 6.05 23.39
N ARG A 22 8.22 5.39 23.32
CA ARG A 22 9.41 5.93 22.66
C ARG A 22 9.23 5.80 21.15
N LEU A 23 8.53 6.77 20.55
CA LEU A 23 8.69 7.09 19.14
C LEU A 23 10.16 7.44 18.91
N ASN A 24 10.73 6.97 17.80
CA ASN A 24 12.09 7.31 17.40
C ASN A 24 12.22 8.83 17.25
N GLN A 25 12.70 9.51 18.29
CA GLN A 25 13.04 10.92 18.25
C GLN A 25 14.46 11.04 17.73
N LEU A 26 14.66 11.91 16.73
CA LEU A 26 16.00 12.33 16.33
C LEU A 26 16.70 12.96 17.54
N ASP A 27 18.02 12.74 17.60
CA ASP A 27 18.91 13.29 18.63
C ASP A 27 18.68 14.80 18.82
N PRO A 28 18.40 15.29 20.06
CA PRO A 28 18.05 16.70 20.31
C PRO A 28 19.14 17.72 19.96
N GLY A 29 20.31 17.26 19.51
CA GLY A 29 21.45 18.11 19.11
C GLY A 29 21.67 18.24 17.60
N SER A 30 20.86 17.61 16.74
CA SER A 30 21.11 17.58 15.30
C SER A 30 20.33 18.65 14.51
N GLY A 31 20.75 19.92 14.68
CA GLY A 31 20.34 21.03 13.81
C GLY A 31 18.86 21.44 13.92
N PRO A 32 18.44 22.50 13.21
CA PRO A 32 17.05 22.94 13.26
C PRO A 32 16.14 21.77 12.85
N VAL A 33 15.17 21.45 13.72
CA VAL A 33 14.04 20.58 13.41
C VAL A 33 13.45 21.10 12.11
N ARG A 34 13.80 20.46 10.98
CA ARG A 34 13.05 20.69 9.76
C ARG A 34 11.62 20.27 10.11
N PRO A 35 10.62 21.15 9.93
CA PRO A 35 9.23 20.72 10.00
C PRO A 35 9.12 19.45 9.15
N ALA A 36 8.37 18.46 9.62
CA ALA A 36 7.95 17.39 8.72
C ALA A 36 7.53 18.07 7.40
N PRO A 37 8.13 17.71 6.26
CA PRO A 37 7.83 18.39 5.01
C PRO A 37 6.31 18.42 4.87
N ASP A 38 5.77 19.60 4.57
CA ASP A 38 4.35 19.76 4.27
C ASP A 38 3.95 18.59 3.36
N PRO A 39 2.87 17.83 3.65
CA PRO A 39 2.38 16.77 2.79
C PRO A 39 2.32 17.19 1.30
N GLY A 40 2.12 18.48 1.01
CA GLY A 40 2.17 19.05 -0.34
C GLY A 40 3.54 19.14 -1.01
N GLN A 41 4.65 18.90 -0.30
CA GLN A 41 6.01 18.82 -0.88
C GLN A 41 6.39 17.40 -1.33
N TYR A 42 5.68 16.37 -0.87
CA TYR A 42 5.71 15.08 -1.52
C TYR A 42 4.81 15.23 -2.75
N GLY A 43 5.40 15.23 -3.94
CA GLY A 43 4.62 15.28 -5.18
C GLY A 43 3.46 14.28 -5.11
N GLU A 44 2.28 14.67 -5.59
CA GLU A 44 1.08 13.85 -5.47
C GLU A 44 1.30 12.51 -6.21
N LEU A 45 1.43 11.42 -5.45
CA LEU A 45 1.56 10.07 -6.02
C LEU A 45 0.19 9.63 -6.53
N ARG A 46 -0.16 10.07 -7.75
CA ARG A 46 -1.37 9.63 -8.44
C ARG A 46 -1.14 8.27 -9.08
N ALA A 47 -1.65 7.20 -8.48
CA ALA A 47 -1.73 5.88 -9.10
C ALA A 47 -3.21 5.53 -9.35
N ASN A 48 -3.57 5.18 -10.59
CA ASN A 48 -4.93 4.76 -10.90
C ASN A 48 -5.12 3.25 -10.67
N GLN A 49 -6.37 2.84 -10.41
CA GLN A 49 -6.72 1.46 -10.11
C GLN A 49 -6.38 0.47 -11.23
N GLY A 50 -6.41 0.92 -12.49
CA GLY A 50 -6.05 0.12 -13.65
C GLY A 50 -4.56 -0.24 -13.67
N ASP A 51 -3.69 0.72 -13.34
CA ASP A 51 -2.25 0.53 -13.34
C ASP A 51 -1.81 -0.36 -12.16
N LEU A 52 -2.41 -0.21 -10.98
CA LEU A 52 -2.20 -1.13 -9.86
C LEU A 52 -2.61 -2.57 -10.22
N ALA A 53 -3.71 -2.75 -10.96
CA ALA A 53 -4.14 -4.07 -11.43
C ALA A 53 -3.16 -4.69 -12.45
N LYS A 54 -2.61 -3.87 -13.35
CA LYS A 54 -1.56 -4.31 -14.29
C LYS A 54 -0.30 -4.74 -13.55
N ILE A 55 0.14 -3.96 -12.55
CA ILE A 55 1.30 -4.31 -11.71
C ILE A 55 1.09 -5.66 -11.04
N GLY A 56 -0.08 -5.89 -10.43
CA GLY A 56 -0.41 -7.18 -9.82
C GLY A 56 -0.34 -8.34 -10.83
N THR A 57 -0.87 -8.13 -12.04
CA THR A 57 -0.86 -9.13 -13.11
C THR A 57 0.57 -9.42 -13.60
N HIS A 58 1.40 -8.40 -13.77
CA HIS A 58 2.80 -8.56 -14.14
C HIS A 58 3.60 -9.29 -13.06
N ALA A 59 3.37 -8.97 -11.78
CA ALA A 59 3.99 -9.67 -10.66
C ALA A 59 3.59 -11.15 -10.63
N PHE A 60 2.32 -11.47 -10.86
CA PHE A 60 1.85 -12.86 -10.96
C PHE A 60 2.43 -13.59 -12.16
N LYS A 61 2.54 -12.94 -13.32
CA LYS A 61 3.21 -13.52 -14.49
C LYS A 61 4.68 -13.82 -14.20
N LEU A 62 5.39 -12.88 -13.58
CA LEU A 62 6.79 -13.05 -13.21
C LEU A 62 6.96 -14.19 -12.19
N TYR A 63 6.08 -14.31 -11.20
CA TYR A 63 6.07 -15.43 -10.25
C TYR A 63 6.06 -16.79 -10.95
N ASN A 64 5.21 -16.96 -11.98
CA ASN A 64 5.12 -18.19 -12.76
C ASN A 64 6.37 -18.38 -13.65
N ASP A 65 6.81 -17.33 -14.35
CA ASP A 65 8.01 -17.38 -15.19
C ASP A 65 9.26 -17.77 -14.39
N LEU A 66 9.41 -17.26 -13.17
CA LEU A 66 10.51 -17.62 -12.27
C LEU A 66 10.46 -19.11 -11.86
N TRP A 67 9.26 -19.67 -11.68
CA TRP A 67 9.11 -21.10 -11.42
C TRP A 67 9.52 -21.94 -12.64
N ASP A 68 8.90 -21.66 -13.79
CA ASP A 68 9.01 -22.49 -14.99
C ASP A 68 10.39 -22.34 -15.66
N LYS A 69 10.88 -21.11 -15.79
CA LYS A 69 12.10 -20.78 -16.53
C LYS A 69 13.31 -20.67 -15.62
N GLY A 70 13.14 -20.05 -14.45
CA GLY A 70 14.23 -19.83 -13.50
C GLY A 70 14.84 -21.12 -12.94
N ARG A 71 14.03 -22.17 -12.80
CA ARG A 71 14.51 -23.48 -12.29
C ARG A 71 15.07 -24.41 -13.35
N ARG A 72 15.02 -24.05 -14.64
CA ARG A 72 15.36 -24.95 -15.75
C ARG A 72 16.76 -25.56 -15.64
N ALA A 73 17.73 -24.80 -15.14
CA ALA A 73 19.12 -25.23 -15.01
C ALA A 73 19.41 -26.01 -13.72
N VAL A 74 18.49 -26.05 -12.74
CA VAL A 74 18.73 -26.67 -11.42
C VAL A 74 19.07 -28.16 -11.56
N PRO A 75 18.26 -29.01 -12.24
CA PRO A 75 18.54 -30.45 -12.30
C PRO A 75 19.87 -30.76 -12.99
N THR A 76 20.19 -30.03 -14.07
CA THR A 76 21.45 -30.22 -14.80
C THR A 76 22.66 -29.74 -14.00
N SER A 77 22.51 -28.66 -13.21
CA SER A 77 23.58 -28.13 -12.37
C SER A 77 23.89 -29.07 -11.21
N GLU A 78 22.86 -29.62 -10.55
CA GLU A 78 23.02 -30.62 -9.49
C GLU A 78 23.65 -31.92 -10.02
N SER A 79 23.20 -32.39 -11.18
CA SER A 79 23.79 -33.57 -11.83
C SER A 79 25.28 -33.36 -12.15
N ALA A 80 25.63 -32.22 -12.73
CA ALA A 80 27.01 -31.86 -13.05
C ALA A 80 27.86 -31.72 -11.77
N ALA A 81 27.33 -31.07 -10.73
CA ALA A 81 27.99 -30.93 -9.44
C ALA A 81 28.30 -32.29 -8.82
N GLY A 82 27.33 -33.23 -8.84
CA GLY A 82 27.51 -34.59 -8.38
C GLY A 82 28.55 -35.38 -9.19
N ALA A 83 28.53 -35.26 -10.52
CA ALA A 83 29.51 -35.92 -11.39
C ALA A 83 30.94 -35.41 -11.13
N LEU A 84 31.13 -34.09 -11.05
CA LEU A 84 32.42 -33.46 -10.75
C LEU A 84 32.93 -33.85 -9.36
N SER A 85 32.05 -33.88 -8.36
CA SER A 85 32.41 -34.29 -7.00
C SER A 85 32.86 -35.75 -6.94
N LYS A 86 32.15 -36.66 -7.63
CA LYS A 86 32.54 -38.07 -7.75
C LYS A 86 33.87 -38.25 -8.48
N GLY A 87 34.19 -37.36 -9.42
CA GLY A 87 35.48 -37.31 -10.10
C GLY A 87 36.63 -36.74 -9.27
N GLY A 88 36.39 -36.34 -8.01
CA GLY A 88 37.41 -35.76 -7.14
C GLY A 88 37.69 -34.28 -7.40
N PHE A 89 36.89 -33.61 -8.22
CA PHE A 89 37.07 -32.19 -8.53
C PHE A 89 36.41 -31.31 -7.47
N ALA A 90 37.18 -30.42 -6.83
CA ALA A 90 36.68 -29.43 -5.87
C ALA A 90 35.59 -28.52 -6.45
N LEU A 91 35.59 -28.31 -7.78
CA LEU A 91 34.57 -27.56 -8.50
C LEU A 91 33.16 -28.13 -8.31
N GLY A 92 33.01 -29.43 -8.06
CA GLY A 92 31.71 -30.06 -7.83
C GLY A 92 30.99 -29.48 -6.60
N GLY A 93 31.70 -29.34 -5.48
CA GLY A 93 31.14 -28.72 -4.27
C GLY A 93 30.82 -27.24 -4.46
N ALA A 94 31.68 -26.50 -5.17
CA ALA A 94 31.42 -25.09 -5.51
C ALA A 94 30.18 -24.92 -6.39
N LEU A 95 30.02 -25.77 -7.41
CA LEU A 95 28.84 -25.73 -8.29
C LEU A 95 27.56 -26.09 -7.54
N GLN A 96 27.61 -27.09 -6.64
CA GLN A 96 26.49 -27.43 -5.77
C GLN A 96 26.06 -26.23 -4.92
N HIS A 97 27.03 -25.54 -4.30
CA HIS A 97 26.75 -24.36 -3.48
C HIS A 97 26.05 -23.25 -4.28
N VAL A 98 26.54 -22.95 -5.49
CA VAL A 98 25.92 -21.95 -6.37
C VAL A 98 24.51 -22.37 -6.79
N ALA A 99 24.29 -23.65 -7.12
CA ALA A 99 22.97 -24.15 -7.50
C ALA A 99 21.94 -24.01 -6.37
N LEU A 100 22.33 -24.35 -5.13
CA LEU A 100 21.48 -24.17 -3.94
C LEU A 100 21.16 -22.69 -3.70
N ARG A 101 22.19 -21.83 -3.77
CA ARG A 101 22.02 -20.40 -3.56
C ARG A 101 21.09 -19.77 -4.61
N TRP A 102 21.18 -20.23 -5.85
CA TRP A 102 20.28 -19.82 -6.92
C TRP A 102 18.82 -20.19 -6.60
N ASP A 103 18.55 -21.43 -6.16
CA ASP A 103 17.18 -21.87 -5.83
C ASP A 103 16.58 -21.05 -4.67
N GLU A 104 17.38 -20.77 -3.64
CA GLU A 104 16.97 -19.92 -2.50
C GLU A 104 16.61 -18.48 -2.93
N GLN A 105 17.45 -17.86 -3.78
CA GLN A 105 17.20 -16.50 -4.27
C GLN A 105 15.99 -16.45 -5.20
N LEU A 106 15.83 -17.48 -6.02
CA LEU A 106 14.66 -17.62 -6.88
C LEU A 106 13.37 -17.77 -6.06
N GLY A 107 13.41 -18.54 -4.97
CA GLY A 107 12.32 -18.63 -4.00
C GLY A 107 11.97 -17.28 -3.38
N SER A 108 12.97 -16.56 -2.87
CA SER A 108 12.79 -15.24 -2.26
C SER A 108 12.14 -14.24 -3.22
N LEU A 109 12.58 -14.20 -4.48
CA LEU A 109 12.02 -13.31 -5.49
C LEU A 109 10.58 -13.67 -5.85
N ARG A 110 10.27 -14.97 -5.89
CA ARG A 110 8.90 -15.46 -6.12
C ARG A 110 7.98 -15.05 -4.98
N ASP A 111 8.39 -15.21 -3.73
CA ASP A 111 7.58 -14.82 -2.58
C ASP A 111 7.29 -13.31 -2.59
N ALA A 112 8.27 -12.49 -2.96
CA ALA A 112 8.08 -11.06 -3.15
C ALA A 112 7.05 -10.76 -4.27
N CYS A 113 7.13 -11.44 -5.41
CA CYS A 113 6.17 -11.29 -6.50
C CYS A 113 4.75 -11.70 -6.09
N ALA A 114 4.61 -12.79 -5.33
CA ALA A 114 3.33 -13.23 -4.78
C ALA A 114 2.76 -12.19 -3.81
N HIS A 115 3.60 -11.65 -2.93
CA HIS A 115 3.20 -10.60 -1.99
C HIS A 115 2.70 -9.33 -2.70
N ILE A 116 3.42 -8.86 -3.72
CA ILE A 116 3.02 -7.70 -4.53
C ILE A 116 1.68 -7.97 -5.23
N SER A 117 1.53 -9.13 -5.88
CA SER A 117 0.30 -9.53 -6.57
C SER A 117 -0.91 -9.56 -5.62
N ASN A 118 -0.73 -10.15 -4.44
CA ASN A 118 -1.76 -10.23 -3.42
C ASN A 118 -2.12 -8.83 -2.88
N HIS A 119 -1.12 -8.00 -2.58
CA HIS A 119 -1.34 -6.64 -2.10
C HIS A 119 -2.14 -5.81 -3.12
N MET A 120 -1.76 -5.83 -4.40
CA MET A 120 -2.50 -5.12 -5.46
C MET A 120 -3.94 -5.63 -5.61
N THR A 121 -4.16 -6.93 -5.42
CA THR A 121 -5.51 -7.52 -5.46
C THR A 121 -6.36 -7.04 -4.28
N VAL A 122 -5.79 -6.95 -3.08
CA VAL A 122 -6.47 -6.42 -1.88
C VAL A 122 -6.78 -4.94 -2.05
N THR A 123 -5.79 -4.12 -2.44
CA THR A 123 -5.98 -2.68 -2.68
C THR A 123 -7.11 -2.44 -3.69
N LYS A 124 -7.14 -3.22 -4.78
CA LYS A 124 -8.21 -3.16 -5.79
C LYS A 124 -9.60 -3.43 -5.22
N LYS A 125 -9.73 -4.47 -4.40
CA LYS A 125 -11.02 -4.85 -3.79
C LYS A 125 -11.52 -3.78 -2.82
N LEU A 126 -10.63 -3.22 -2.01
CA LEU A 126 -10.97 -2.17 -1.05
C LEU A 126 -11.46 -0.91 -1.77
N HIS A 127 -10.70 -0.40 -2.75
CA HIS A 127 -11.09 0.81 -3.47
C HIS A 127 -12.40 0.63 -4.26
N ALA A 128 -12.63 -0.53 -4.88
CA ALA A 128 -13.92 -0.81 -5.52
C ALA A 128 -15.08 -0.76 -4.52
N GLY A 129 -14.88 -1.25 -3.29
CA GLY A 129 -15.88 -1.17 -2.22
C GLY A 129 -16.16 0.27 -1.79
N ASP A 130 -15.10 1.07 -1.61
CA ASP A 130 -15.21 2.48 -1.23
C ASP A 130 -15.91 3.31 -2.32
N ASP A 131 -15.60 3.08 -3.61
CA ASP A 131 -16.26 3.73 -4.73
C ASP A 131 -17.77 3.42 -4.75
N HIS A 132 -18.16 2.17 -4.48
CA HIS A 132 -19.57 1.80 -4.36
C HIS A 132 -20.25 2.46 -3.16
N TYR A 133 -19.56 2.53 -2.01
CA TYR A 133 -20.07 3.20 -0.82
C TYR A 133 -20.26 4.70 -1.04
N ILE A 134 -19.24 5.39 -1.57
CA ILE A 134 -19.28 6.81 -1.91
C ILE A 134 -20.40 7.07 -2.91
N ARG A 135 -20.49 6.30 -4.00
CA ARG A 135 -21.56 6.44 -4.99
C ARG A 135 -22.95 6.28 -4.36
N ARG A 136 -23.11 5.34 -3.42
CA ARG A 136 -24.37 5.13 -2.71
C ARG A 136 -24.71 6.29 -1.78
N GLN A 137 -23.73 6.83 -1.06
CA GLN A 137 -23.90 8.02 -0.23
C GLN A 137 -24.27 9.23 -1.08
N MET A 138 -23.57 9.48 -2.20
CA MET A 138 -23.90 10.57 -3.12
C MET A 138 -25.30 10.43 -3.70
N SER A 139 -25.68 9.23 -4.17
CA SER A 139 -27.05 8.98 -4.64
C SER A 139 -28.10 9.18 -3.56
N SER A 140 -27.80 8.86 -2.29
CA SER A 140 -28.71 9.13 -1.18
C SER A 140 -28.86 10.62 -0.91
N ILE A 141 -27.77 11.40 -1.03
CA ILE A 141 -27.80 12.86 -0.90
C ILE A 141 -28.61 13.46 -2.06
N ASP A 142 -28.41 13.01 -3.30
CA ASP A 142 -29.20 13.48 -4.45
C ASP A 142 -30.70 13.23 -4.26
N VAL A 143 -31.06 12.07 -3.69
CA VAL A 143 -32.46 11.75 -3.36
C VAL A 143 -32.99 12.64 -2.24
N LEU A 144 -32.18 12.92 -1.21
CA LEU A 144 -32.56 13.84 -0.14
C LEU A 144 -32.74 15.27 -0.68
N ASP A 145 -31.83 15.76 -1.52
CA ASP A 145 -31.89 17.08 -2.14
C ASP A 145 -33.15 17.22 -3.01
N ALA A 146 -33.47 16.20 -3.82
CA ALA A 146 -34.72 16.15 -4.58
C ALA A 146 -35.97 16.17 -3.69
N GLY A 147 -35.91 15.51 -2.52
CA GLY A 147 -36.99 15.54 -1.52
C GLY A 147 -37.12 16.88 -0.80
N PHE A 148 -36.04 17.65 -0.66
CA PHE A 148 -36.07 19.01 -0.13
C PHE A 148 -36.44 20.07 -1.19
N ASP A 149 -36.30 19.77 -2.49
CA ASP A 149 -36.78 20.60 -3.60
C ASP A 149 -38.29 20.46 -3.87
N GLU A 150 -39.03 19.72 -3.04
CA GLU A 150 -40.49 19.88 -2.88
C GLU A 150 -40.83 21.21 -2.17
N ARG A 151 -40.25 22.31 -2.65
CA ARG A 151 -40.55 23.65 -2.16
C ARG A 151 -42.05 23.91 -2.30
N VAL A 152 -42.70 24.12 -1.16
CA VAL A 152 -44.04 24.72 -1.07
C VAL A 152 -43.95 26.24 -1.30
N GLY A 153 -43.37 26.70 -2.42
CA GLY A 153 -43.25 28.13 -2.73
C GLY A 153 -42.30 28.47 -3.89
N GLU A 154 -42.53 29.61 -4.54
CA GLU A 154 -41.74 30.05 -5.70
C GLU A 154 -40.26 30.29 -5.37
N PRO A 155 -39.33 30.05 -6.32
CA PRO A 155 -37.91 30.35 -6.16
C PRO A 155 -37.69 31.79 -5.68
N GLY A 156 -36.82 31.97 -4.68
CA GLY A 156 -36.44 33.30 -4.20
C GLY A 156 -35.94 34.16 -5.36
N LYS A 157 -36.51 35.37 -5.50
CA LYS A 157 -36.13 36.32 -6.56
C LYS A 157 -34.63 36.63 -6.43
N HIS A 158 -33.96 36.75 -7.58
CA HIS A 158 -32.54 37.09 -7.63
C HIS A 158 -32.28 38.36 -6.81
N ASN A 159 -31.33 38.31 -5.88
CA ASN A 159 -30.95 39.48 -5.11
C ASN A 159 -30.28 40.50 -6.06
N PRO A 160 -30.82 41.72 -6.23
CA PRO A 160 -30.27 42.72 -7.15
C PRO A 160 -28.86 43.18 -6.76
N VAL A 161 -28.41 42.88 -5.53
CA VAL A 161 -27.06 43.26 -5.05
C VAL A 161 -25.94 42.44 -5.71
N TYR A 162 -26.22 41.25 -6.26
CA TYR A 162 -25.18 40.30 -6.70
C TYR A 162 -25.30 39.83 -8.16
N GLY A 163 -26.01 40.54 -9.05
CA GLY A 163 -26.13 40.10 -10.43
C GLY A 163 -26.49 41.17 -11.45
N GLU A 164 -25.51 41.95 -11.86
CA GLU A 164 -25.36 42.31 -13.27
C GLU A 164 -23.96 41.86 -13.71
N LYS A 165 -23.87 40.66 -14.31
CA LYS A 165 -22.78 40.44 -15.25
C LYS A 165 -23.15 41.24 -16.48
N SER A 166 -22.45 42.34 -16.70
CA SER A 166 -22.54 43.11 -17.94
C SER A 166 -22.07 42.21 -19.08
N ASP A 167 -23.03 41.66 -19.84
CA ASP A 167 -22.78 41.10 -21.15
C ASP A 167 -22.31 42.25 -22.07
N LYS A 168 -21.00 42.36 -22.26
CA LYS A 168 -20.44 43.04 -23.42
C LYS A 168 -20.20 42.00 -24.51
N GLU A 169 -21.29 41.68 -25.19
CA GLU A 169 -21.23 41.16 -26.56
C GLU A 169 -21.37 42.37 -27.50
N GLY A 170 -20.35 42.63 -28.34
CA GLY A 170 -20.42 43.76 -29.25
C GLY A 170 -19.16 44.11 -30.05
N LYS A 171 -18.97 43.35 -31.14
CA LYS A 171 -18.50 43.80 -32.47
C LYS A 171 -17.01 44.10 -32.72
N SER A 172 -16.57 43.48 -33.83
CA SER A 172 -15.42 43.76 -34.72
C SER A 172 -14.10 43.06 -34.41
#